data_AF-A0A1C6HTW9-F1
#
_entry.id   AF-A0A1C6HTW9-F1
#
_cell.length_a   1.000
_cell.length_b   1.000
_cell.length_c   1.000
_cell.angle_alpha   90.00
_cell.angle_beta   90.00
_cell.angle_gamma   90.00
#
_symmetry.space_group_name_H-M   'P 1'
#
loop_
_entity.id
_entity.type
_entity.pdbx_description
1 polymer ?
#
loop_
_entity_poly.entity_id
_entity_poly.type
_entity_poly.pdbx_seq_one_letter_code
_entity_poly.pdbx_strand_id
1 'polypeptide(L)' 'MARELHPGDVVTIPADVKHWHGAARDTEMSHISIETNCQAGPAQWLEPVDEAFYQALK' A
#
# COMPACT_ATOMS: atom_id res chain seq x y z
N MET A 1 2.29 -5.56 10.23
CA MET A 1 3.70 -5.51 9.80
C MET A 1 3.75 -4.86 8.43
N ALA A 2 4.79 -4.10 8.11
CA ALA A 2 5.00 -3.50 6.79
C ALA A 2 6.12 -4.25 6.05
N ARG A 3 6.13 -4.14 4.71
CA ARG A 3 7.20 -4.64 3.83
C ARG A 3 7.86 -3.44 3.16
N GLU A 4 9.17 -3.31 3.31
CA GLU A 4 9.97 -2.34 2.56
C GLU A 4 10.00 -2.72 1.07
N LEU A 5 9.88 -1.73 0.19
CA LEU A 5 9.81 -1.91 -1.26
C LEU A 5 10.89 -1.08 -1.95
N HIS A 6 11.51 -1.65 -2.97
CA HIS A 6 12.56 -1.04 -3.76
C HIS A 6 12.15 -0.94 -5.24
N PRO A 7 12.79 -0.06 -6.04
CA PRO A 7 12.56 -0.01 -7.48
C PRO A 7 12.74 -1.40 -8.13
N GLY A 8 11.71 -1.86 -8.84
CA GLY A 8 11.67 -3.17 -9.48
C GLY A 8 10.94 -4.25 -8.69
N ASP A 9 10.61 -4.01 -7.41
CA ASP A 9 9.76 -4.92 -6.65
C ASP A 9 8.34 -4.99 -7.23
N VAL A 10 7.75 -6.18 -7.18
CA VAL A 10 6.36 -6.43 -7.56
C VAL A 10 5.59 -6.93 -6.34
N VAL A 11 4.43 -6.33 -6.11
CA VAL A 11 3.49 -6.73 -5.06
C VAL A 11 2.17 -7.13 -5.70
N THR A 12 1.76 -8.37 -5.48
CA THR A 12 0.41 -8.83 -5.82
C THR A 12 -0.45 -8.74 -4.56
N ILE A 13 -1.54 -7.98 -4.65
CA ILE A 13 -2.49 -7.80 -3.57
C ILE A 13 -3.73 -8.65 -3.91
N PRO A 14 -4.05 -9.68 -3.13
CA PRO A 14 -5.25 -10.48 -3.36
C PRO A 14 -6.53 -9.65 -3.19
N ALA A 15 -7.61 -10.11 -3.83
CA ALA A 15 -8.93 -9.49 -3.67
C ALA A 15 -9.35 -9.44 -2.19
N ASP A 16 -10.06 -8.36 -1.83
CA ASP A 16 -10.63 -8.12 -0.50
C ASP A 16 -9.62 -8.06 0.66
N VAL A 17 -8.31 -7.97 0.37
CA VAL A 17 -7.29 -7.76 1.39
C VAL A 17 -7.19 -6.28 1.73
N LYS A 18 -7.51 -5.93 2.98
CA LYS A 18 -7.23 -4.61 3.54
C LYS A 18 -5.72 -4.36 3.54
N HIS A 19 -5.29 -3.28 2.89
CA HIS A 19 -3.88 -2.94 2.75
C HIS A 19 -3.68 -1.42 2.69
N TRP A 20 -2.43 -1.01 2.77
CA TRP A 20 -1.94 0.34 2.51
C TRP A 20 -0.54 0.24 1.90
N HIS A 21 -0.13 1.26 1.17
CA HIS A 21 1.23 1.40 0.66
C HIS A 21 1.57 2.90 0.60
N GLY A 22 2.83 3.25 0.79
CA GLY A 22 3.27 4.64 0.86
C GLY A 22 4.78 4.75 0.86
N ALA A 23 5.25 6.00 0.90
CA ALA A 23 6.65 6.32 1.07
C ALA A 23 7.22 5.77 2.39
N ALA A 24 8.55 5.66 2.49
CA ALA A 24 9.19 5.59 3.80
C ALA A 24 9.24 7.01 4.40
N ARG A 25 9.59 7.12 5.69
CA ARG A 25 9.55 8.41 6.40
C ARG A 25 10.50 9.47 5.82
N ASP A 26 11.62 9.03 5.25
CA ASP A 26 12.73 9.87 4.81
C ASP A 26 13.00 9.81 3.30
N THR A 27 12.19 9.06 2.54
CA THR A 27 12.38 8.91 1.09
C THR A 27 11.06 8.95 0.34
N GLU A 28 11.04 9.62 -0.81
CA GLU A 28 9.89 9.58 -1.73
C GLU A 28 9.74 8.20 -2.39
N MET A 29 8.50 7.83 -2.71
CA MET A 29 8.18 6.59 -3.41
C MET A 29 7.24 6.88 -4.58
N SER A 30 7.51 6.24 -5.72
CA SER A 30 6.63 6.24 -6.89
C SER A 30 6.47 4.82 -7.39
N HIS A 31 5.25 4.44 -7.75
CA HIS A 31 4.96 3.13 -8.31
C HIS A 31 3.82 3.20 -9.31
N ILE A 32 3.72 2.16 -10.14
CA ILE A 32 2.57 1.92 -10.99
C ILE A 32 1.59 1.05 -10.20
N SER A 33 0.32 1.46 -10.15
CA SER A 33 -0.77 0.64 -9.61
C SER A 33 -1.65 0.14 -10.74
N ILE A 34 -2.00 -1.15 -10.71
CA ILE A 34 -2.86 -1.80 -11.71
C ILE A 34 -3.98 -2.54 -10.97
N GLU A 35 -5.21 -2.05 -11.11
CA GLU A 35 -6.40 -2.74 -10.60
C GLU A 35 -6.90 -3.74 -11.64
N THR A 36 -6.89 -5.03 -11.30
CA THR A 36 -7.06 -6.12 -12.29
C THR A 36 -8.52 -6.55 -12.51
N ASN A 37 -9.45 -6.19 -11.63
CA ASN A 37 -10.86 -6.58 -11.73
C ASN A 37 -11.79 -5.36 -11.60
N CYS A 38 -11.84 -4.55 -12.66
CA CYS A 38 -12.67 -3.35 -12.69
C CYS A 38 -14.18 -3.60 -12.57
N GLN A 39 -14.65 -4.84 -12.79
CA GLN A 39 -16.06 -5.20 -12.63
C GLN A 39 -16.47 -5.41 -11.16
N ALA A 40 -15.51 -5.61 -10.25
CA ALA A 40 -15.77 -5.77 -8.82
C ALA A 40 -16.22 -4.45 -8.14
N GLY A 41 -16.10 -3.32 -8.83
CA GLY A 41 -16.38 -2.00 -8.28
C GLY A 41 -15.12 -1.28 -7.77
N PRO A 42 -15.27 -0.05 -7.26
CA PRO A 42 -14.16 0.75 -6.78
C PRO A 42 -13.60 0.24 -5.44
N ALA A 43 -12.43 0.72 -5.06
CA ALA A 43 -11.86 0.47 -3.74
C ALA A 43 -12.81 0.91 -2.61
N GLN A 44 -12.94 0.06 -1.59
CA GLN A 44 -13.55 0.46 -0.33
C GLN A 44 -12.52 1.17 0.54
N TRP A 45 -12.69 2.47 0.72
CA TRP A 45 -11.86 3.25 1.64
C TRP A 45 -12.26 3.01 3.09
N LEU A 46 -11.25 2.82 3.93
CA LEU A 46 -11.40 2.54 5.36
C LEU A 46 -10.75 3.66 6.19
N GLU A 47 -10.35 3.36 7.41
CA GLU A 47 -9.67 4.33 8.26
C GLU A 47 -8.24 4.66 7.79
N PRO A 48 -7.72 5.86 8.12
CA PRO A 48 -6.32 6.19 7.91
C PRO A 48 -5.39 5.21 8.65
N VAL A 49 -4.18 5.04 8.12
CA VAL A 49 -3.10 4.40 8.86
C VAL A 49 -2.79 5.26 10.09
N ASP A 50 -2.74 4.64 11.27
CA ASP A 50 -2.38 5.34 12.49
C ASP A 50 -0.96 5.90 12.43
N GLU A 51 -0.81 7.17 12.82
CA GLU A 51 0.47 7.89 12.74
C GLU A 51 1.52 7.25 13.65
N ALA A 52 1.16 6.87 14.88
CA ALA A 52 2.11 6.27 15.81
C ALA A 52 2.58 4.90 15.33
N PHE A 53 1.68 4.12 14.74
CA PHE A 53 2.02 2.87 14.05
C PHE A 53 2.98 3.13 12.89
N TYR A 54 2.67 4.08 12.00
CA TYR A 54 3.52 4.40 10.84
C TYR A 54 4.92 4.87 11.26
N GLN A 55 5.01 5.74 12.28
CA GLN A 55 6.27 6.25 12.81
C GLN A 55 7.14 5.18 13.48
N ALA A 56 6.52 4.10 13.98
CA ALA A 56 7.18 2.96 14.58
C ALA A 56 7.69 1.92 13.55
N LEU A 57 7.36 2.08 12.26
CA LEU A 57 7.90 1.24 11.20
C LEU A 57 9.38 1.53 10.98
N LYS A 58 10.10 0.48 10.59
CA LYS A 58 11.53 0.56 10.24
C LYS A 58 11.70 1.17 8.87
#